data_AF-A0A1V2LTY0-F1
#
_entry.id   AF-A0A1V2LTY0-F1
#
_cell.length_a   1.000
_cell.length_b   1.000
_cell.length_c   1.000
_cell.angle_alpha   90.00
_cell.angle_beta   90.00
_cell.angle_gamma   90.00
#
_symmetry.space_group_name_H-M   'P 1'
#
loop_
_entity.id
_entity.type
_entity.pdbx_description
1 polymer ?
#
loop_
_entity_poly.entity_id
_entity_poly.type
_entity_poly.pdbx_seq_one_letter_code
_entity_poly.pdbx_strand_id
1 'polypeptide(L)'
;MTNIWYLYMVMVQEHPDWHIHAIDLPGYGCSTRVTFPSRIPFQNYETVEKLFTVPLRDWFVSRGLDEKNTVVVAHSMGGYLSLALQLHEVQGTNYIGESEYENIKSRFSVFGSKKAKELNTKHENQMKELTNTSANPRRFWNTLILVSPGGIWSKRTPSIAEESTPTWFVKLWNQNISPFSVVRNLGPLGSYLVSGWTSRRFAIDHLFDNSLKKLMHQYSYTIFNAKGSGEYMLNYLLAAGAVPRHPMFDRLEKLKSYSGKTVWMYGTHDWMDYTGGIKSAEKLNQISHGSSTVELVPDAGHHIYLDAFDKFNELVGKEMNGFEKVLSKK
;
A
#
# COMPACT_ATOMS: atom_id res chain seq x y z
N MET A 1 -7.95 9.29 6.86
CA MET A 1 -8.70 10.02 5.85
C MET A 1 -8.67 11.50 6.20
N THR A 2 -7.58 12.06 6.74
CA THR A 2 -7.47 13.52 6.98
C THR A 2 -6.06 14.06 6.71
N ASN A 3 -4.97 13.30 6.95
CA ASN A 3 -3.61 13.73 6.56
C ASN A 3 -3.35 13.78 5.05
N ILE A 4 -3.99 12.87 4.32
CA ILE A 4 -3.85 12.78 2.86
C ILE A 4 -4.65 13.92 2.16
N TRP A 5 -5.45 14.71 2.92
CA TRP A 5 -6.28 15.79 2.37
C TRP A 5 -5.61 17.14 2.17
N TYR A 6 -4.55 17.48 2.90
CA TYR A 6 -3.83 18.72 2.59
C TYR A 6 -3.18 18.62 1.19
N LEU A 7 -2.66 17.44 0.90
CA LEU A 7 -2.29 16.98 -0.43
C LEU A 7 -3.45 17.08 -1.44
N TYR A 8 -4.63 16.53 -1.11
CA TYR A 8 -5.80 16.65 -1.99
C TYR A 8 -6.15 18.09 -2.31
N MET A 9 -6.13 18.99 -1.33
CA MET A 9 -6.54 20.38 -1.56
C MET A 9 -5.60 21.12 -2.50
N VAL A 10 -4.29 21.01 -2.30
CA VAL A 10 -3.30 21.64 -3.19
C VAL A 10 -3.39 21.05 -4.59
N MET A 11 -3.42 19.71 -4.70
CA MET A 11 -3.49 19.04 -6.00
C MET A 11 -4.80 19.37 -6.76
N VAL A 12 -5.95 19.43 -6.08
CA VAL A 12 -7.23 19.80 -6.72
C VAL A 12 -7.21 21.26 -7.17
N GLN A 13 -6.58 22.16 -6.41
CA GLN A 13 -6.49 23.57 -6.79
C GLN A 13 -5.58 23.79 -8.00
N GLU A 14 -4.43 23.11 -8.05
CA GLU A 14 -3.44 23.25 -9.12
C GLU A 14 -3.83 22.46 -10.38
N HIS A 15 -4.60 21.37 -10.23
CA HIS A 15 -4.98 20.46 -11.30
C HIS A 15 -6.51 20.21 -11.32
N PRO A 16 -7.32 21.21 -11.71
CA PRO A 16 -8.79 21.15 -11.60
C PRO A 16 -9.44 20.09 -12.49
N ASP A 17 -8.76 19.65 -13.55
CA ASP A 17 -9.25 18.62 -14.48
C ASP A 17 -9.05 17.18 -13.96
N TRP A 18 -8.47 17.03 -12.76
CA TRP A 18 -8.21 15.72 -12.17
C TRP A 18 -9.28 15.30 -11.16
N HIS A 19 -9.66 14.03 -11.24
CA HIS A 19 -10.46 13.38 -10.21
C HIS A 19 -9.55 12.58 -9.30
N ILE A 20 -9.43 13.00 -8.03
CA ILE A 20 -8.54 12.34 -7.09
C ILE A 20 -9.31 11.31 -6.24
N HIS A 21 -8.79 10.08 -6.21
CA HIS A 21 -9.39 8.95 -5.50
C HIS A 21 -8.57 8.58 -4.25
N ALA A 22 -9.16 8.79 -3.07
CA ALA A 22 -8.64 8.30 -1.80
C ALA A 22 -9.20 6.92 -1.47
N ILE A 23 -8.34 5.92 -1.36
CA ILE A 23 -8.79 4.55 -1.09
C ILE A 23 -8.38 4.09 0.31
N ASP A 24 -9.36 3.57 1.05
CA ASP A 24 -9.10 2.74 2.21
C ASP A 24 -8.93 1.29 1.74
N LEU A 25 -7.75 0.71 1.97
CA LEU A 25 -7.49 -0.70 1.64
C LEU A 25 -8.38 -1.65 2.47
N PRO A 26 -8.63 -2.89 2.02
CA PRO A 26 -9.37 -3.88 2.80
C PRO A 26 -8.88 -3.97 4.25
N GLY A 27 -9.79 -3.84 5.20
CA GLY A 27 -9.47 -3.87 6.63
C GLY A 27 -8.87 -2.60 7.23
N TYR A 28 -8.80 -1.50 6.47
CA TYR A 28 -8.39 -0.17 6.94
C TYR A 28 -9.54 0.85 6.82
N GLY A 29 -9.44 1.94 7.60
CA GLY A 29 -10.40 3.04 7.54
C GLY A 29 -11.85 2.59 7.62
N CYS A 30 -12.66 3.03 6.65
CA CYS A 30 -14.06 2.66 6.48
C CYS A 30 -14.29 1.44 5.57
N SER A 31 -13.24 0.87 5.00
CA SER A 31 -13.33 -0.37 4.22
C SER A 31 -13.64 -1.58 5.13
N THR A 32 -14.31 -2.58 4.53
CA THR A 32 -14.77 -3.77 5.25
C THR A 32 -13.63 -4.47 6.00
N ARG A 33 -13.88 -4.79 7.27
CA ARG A 33 -12.94 -5.50 8.17
C ARG A 33 -13.28 -6.98 8.27
N VAL A 34 -12.79 -7.74 7.29
CA VAL A 34 -12.92 -9.21 7.27
C VAL A 34 -12.04 -9.85 8.35
N THR A 35 -12.43 -11.03 8.81
CA THR A 35 -11.58 -11.81 9.73
C THR A 35 -10.36 -12.29 8.94
N PHE A 36 -9.18 -11.77 9.30
CA PHE A 36 -7.96 -12.06 8.57
C PHE A 36 -7.52 -13.52 8.75
N PRO A 37 -7.04 -14.20 7.70
CA PRO A 37 -6.62 -15.59 7.79
C PRO A 37 -5.23 -15.77 8.44
N SER A 38 -5.13 -15.40 9.73
CA SER A 38 -3.89 -15.30 10.52
C SER A 38 -3.08 -16.58 10.75
N ARG A 39 -3.49 -17.73 10.18
CA ARG A 39 -2.74 -19.00 10.27
C ARG A 39 -2.18 -19.46 8.92
N ILE A 40 -2.29 -18.64 7.87
CA ILE A 40 -1.58 -18.91 6.62
C ILE A 40 -0.07 -18.90 6.95
N PRO A 41 0.71 -19.92 6.59
CA PRO A 41 2.17 -19.89 6.79
C PRO A 41 2.79 -18.67 6.11
N PHE A 42 3.82 -18.06 6.71
CA PHE A 42 4.47 -16.88 6.12
C PHE A 42 5.08 -17.15 4.73
N GLN A 43 5.34 -18.42 4.39
CA GLN A 43 5.79 -18.86 3.07
C GLN A 43 4.71 -18.71 2.00
N ASN A 44 3.43 -18.71 2.38
CA ASN A 44 2.28 -18.57 1.48
C ASN A 44 1.83 -17.09 1.37
N TYR A 45 2.79 -16.18 1.35
CA TYR A 45 2.54 -14.73 1.36
C TYR A 45 1.78 -14.26 0.12
N GLU A 46 1.98 -14.88 -1.05
CA GLU A 46 1.26 -14.51 -2.28
C GLU A 46 -0.26 -14.66 -2.14
N THR A 47 -0.74 -15.68 -1.43
CA THR A 47 -2.17 -15.82 -1.14
C THR A 47 -2.67 -14.65 -0.28
N VAL A 48 -1.85 -14.17 0.66
CA VAL A 48 -2.19 -13.01 1.49
C VAL A 48 -2.16 -11.72 0.69
N GLU A 49 -1.18 -11.52 -0.20
CA GLU A 49 -1.13 -10.40 -1.14
C GLU A 49 -2.42 -10.32 -1.95
N LYS A 50 -2.88 -11.45 -2.51
CA LYS A 50 -4.11 -11.55 -3.29
C LYS A 50 -5.37 -11.13 -2.55
N LEU A 51 -5.40 -11.24 -1.21
CA LEU A 51 -6.53 -10.73 -0.41
C LEU A 51 -6.67 -9.21 -0.49
N PHE A 52 -5.62 -8.51 -0.90
CA PHE A 52 -5.60 -7.05 -1.09
C PHE A 52 -5.53 -6.68 -2.56
N THR A 53 -4.68 -7.35 -3.35
CA THR A 53 -4.48 -7.02 -4.75
C THR A 53 -5.70 -7.36 -5.60
N VAL A 54 -6.44 -8.44 -5.32
CA VAL A 54 -7.66 -8.77 -6.09
C VAL A 54 -8.78 -7.74 -5.86
N PRO A 55 -9.14 -7.35 -4.63
CA PRO A 55 -10.10 -6.26 -4.44
C PRO A 55 -9.63 -4.91 -5.02
N LEU A 56 -8.34 -4.60 -4.91
CA LEU A 56 -7.77 -3.36 -5.47
C LEU A 56 -7.87 -3.35 -7.00
N ARG A 57 -7.53 -4.48 -7.63
CA ARG A 57 -7.70 -4.73 -9.06
C ARG A 57 -9.14 -4.50 -9.48
N ASP A 58 -10.08 -5.18 -8.84
CA ASP A 58 -11.52 -5.08 -9.16
C ASP A 58 -12.04 -3.65 -8.97
N TRP A 59 -11.52 -2.92 -7.99
CA TRP A 59 -11.80 -1.50 -7.83
C TRP A 59 -11.35 -0.71 -9.06
N PHE A 60 -10.09 -0.82 -9.52
CA PHE A 60 -9.62 -0.12 -10.73
C PHE A 60 -10.50 -0.46 -11.95
N VAL A 61 -10.81 -1.75 -12.15
CA VAL A 61 -11.67 -2.22 -13.25
C VAL A 61 -13.07 -1.62 -13.16
N SER A 62 -13.69 -1.65 -11.99
CA SER A 62 -15.05 -1.11 -11.78
C SER A 62 -15.13 0.40 -11.98
N ARG A 63 -14.01 1.11 -11.77
CA ARG A 63 -13.89 2.55 -11.96
C ARG A 63 -13.52 2.94 -13.38
N GLY A 64 -13.21 1.98 -14.26
CA GLY A 64 -12.73 2.25 -15.61
C GLY A 64 -11.37 2.93 -15.64
N LEU A 65 -10.52 2.64 -14.63
CA LEU A 65 -9.20 3.24 -14.47
C LEU A 65 -8.13 2.32 -15.07
N ASP A 66 -7.30 2.88 -15.95
CA ASP A 66 -6.24 2.19 -16.68
C ASP A 66 -5.04 3.11 -16.96
N GLU A 67 -4.05 2.62 -17.72
CA GLU A 67 -2.85 3.40 -18.03
C GLU A 67 -3.08 4.65 -18.90
N LYS A 68 -4.29 4.82 -19.46
CA LYS A 68 -4.62 5.94 -20.34
C LYS A 68 -5.24 7.10 -19.57
N ASN A 69 -5.64 6.90 -18.32
CA ASN A 69 -6.34 7.93 -17.54
C ASN A 69 -5.90 8.01 -16.06
N THR A 70 -4.89 7.23 -15.65
CA THR A 70 -4.57 7.08 -14.22
C THR A 70 -3.09 7.32 -13.89
N VAL A 71 -2.85 8.12 -12.85
CA VAL A 71 -1.59 8.19 -12.09
C VAL A 71 -1.88 7.73 -10.66
N VAL A 72 -1.00 6.90 -10.09
CA VAL A 72 -1.15 6.35 -8.74
C VAL A 72 -0.05 6.87 -7.84
N VAL A 73 -0.44 7.32 -6.65
CA VAL A 73 0.47 7.62 -5.54
C VAL A 73 0.22 6.59 -4.44
N ALA A 74 1.25 5.84 -4.07
CA ALA A 74 1.13 4.72 -3.13
C ALA A 74 2.22 4.78 -2.07
N HIS A 75 1.82 4.86 -0.80
CA HIS A 75 2.73 4.96 0.34
C HIS A 75 2.95 3.61 1.04
N SER A 76 4.19 3.32 1.45
CA SER A 76 4.51 2.21 2.35
C SER A 76 3.94 0.87 1.87
N MET A 77 3.07 0.22 2.65
CA MET A 77 2.39 -1.03 2.25
C MET A 77 1.60 -0.86 0.95
N GLY A 78 1.00 0.31 0.71
CA GLY A 78 0.30 0.60 -0.55
C GLY A 78 1.24 0.49 -1.75
N GLY A 79 2.47 1.02 -1.64
CA GLY A 79 3.47 0.92 -2.71
C GLY A 79 3.88 -0.53 -3.00
N TYR A 80 4.08 -1.33 -1.95
CA TYR A 80 4.31 -2.77 -2.09
C TYR A 80 3.14 -3.48 -2.80
N LEU A 81 1.91 -3.21 -2.36
CA LEU A 81 0.71 -3.83 -2.91
C LEU A 81 0.46 -3.41 -4.37
N SER A 82 0.80 -2.17 -4.76
CA SER A 82 0.74 -1.74 -6.17
C SER A 82 1.73 -2.52 -7.04
N LEU A 83 2.95 -2.74 -6.56
CA LEU A 83 3.93 -3.58 -7.26
C LEU A 83 3.47 -5.05 -7.33
N ALA A 84 2.98 -5.60 -6.21
CA ALA A 84 2.46 -6.96 -6.16
C ALA A 84 1.27 -7.14 -7.10
N LEU A 85 0.34 -6.18 -7.16
CA LEU A 85 -0.78 -6.17 -8.10
C LEU A 85 -0.28 -6.28 -9.54
N GLN A 86 0.64 -5.41 -9.94
CA GLN A 86 1.18 -5.43 -11.30
C GLN A 86 1.95 -6.70 -11.61
N LEU A 87 2.66 -7.26 -10.62
CA LEU A 87 3.35 -8.53 -10.73
C LEU A 87 2.36 -9.67 -10.96
N HIS A 88 1.27 -9.74 -10.21
CA HIS A 88 0.24 -10.76 -10.39
C HIS A 88 -0.44 -10.64 -11.76
N GLU A 89 -0.68 -9.43 -12.26
CA GLU A 89 -1.19 -9.22 -13.63
C GLU A 89 -0.22 -9.75 -14.69
N VAL A 90 1.07 -9.41 -14.59
CA VAL A 90 2.09 -9.86 -15.54
C VAL A 90 2.25 -11.38 -15.52
N GLN A 91 2.14 -12.00 -14.35
CA GLN A 91 2.31 -13.43 -14.17
C GLN A 91 1.01 -14.23 -14.40
N GLY A 92 -0.12 -13.60 -14.67
CA GLY A 92 -1.42 -14.28 -14.79
C GLY A 92 -1.91 -14.93 -13.49
N THR A 93 -1.48 -14.41 -12.33
CA THR A 93 -1.85 -14.90 -10.99
C THR A 93 -2.73 -13.89 -10.24
N ASN A 94 -3.46 -13.06 -10.98
CA ASN A 94 -4.28 -11.93 -10.53
C ASN A 94 -5.64 -12.32 -9.93
N TYR A 95 -5.79 -13.55 -9.47
CA TYR A 95 -7.01 -14.08 -8.85
C TYR A 95 -6.68 -15.07 -7.74
N ILE A 96 -7.66 -15.32 -6.88
CA ILE A 96 -7.59 -16.36 -5.84
C ILE A 96 -8.05 -17.68 -6.47
N GLY A 97 -7.14 -18.64 -6.60
CA GLY A 97 -7.46 -19.96 -7.14
C GLY A 97 -8.29 -20.81 -6.18
N GLU A 98 -8.81 -21.94 -6.66
CA GLU A 98 -9.66 -22.83 -5.86
C GLU A 98 -8.96 -23.35 -4.60
N SER A 99 -7.70 -23.79 -4.72
CA SER A 99 -6.91 -24.27 -3.57
C SER A 99 -6.63 -23.17 -2.55
N GLU A 100 -6.41 -21.93 -3.00
CA GLU A 100 -6.23 -20.77 -2.12
C GLU A 100 -7.56 -20.43 -1.43
N TYR A 101 -8.67 -20.44 -2.18
CA TYR A 101 -10.00 -20.20 -1.68
C TYR A 101 -10.41 -21.21 -0.59
N GLU A 102 -10.17 -22.50 -0.81
CA GLU A 102 -10.46 -23.56 0.15
C GLU A 102 -9.75 -23.35 1.50
N ASN A 103 -8.52 -22.82 1.46
CA ASN A 103 -7.74 -22.52 2.66
C ASN A 103 -8.25 -21.28 3.43
N ILE A 104 -8.97 -20.36 2.76
CA ILE A 104 -9.39 -19.09 3.36
C ILE A 104 -10.91 -18.98 3.59
N LYS A 105 -11.75 -19.77 2.91
CA LYS A 105 -13.22 -19.63 2.90
C LYS A 105 -13.87 -19.65 4.28
N SER A 106 -13.33 -20.43 5.22
CA SER A 106 -13.84 -20.52 6.59
C SER A 106 -13.64 -19.23 7.40
N ARG A 107 -12.83 -18.29 6.88
CA ARG A 107 -12.42 -17.05 7.56
C ARG A 107 -12.99 -15.79 6.91
N PHE A 108 -13.54 -15.91 5.69
CA PHE A 108 -14.24 -14.83 4.98
C PHE A 108 -15.77 -14.82 5.22
N SER A 109 -16.28 -15.59 6.19
CA SER A 109 -17.71 -15.79 6.47
C SER A 109 -18.42 -14.57 7.09
N VAL A 110 -18.40 -13.43 6.40
CA VAL A 110 -19.18 -12.23 6.78
C VAL A 110 -20.54 -12.20 6.09
N PHE A 111 -20.80 -13.05 5.09
CA PHE A 111 -22.10 -13.07 4.40
C PHE A 111 -22.66 -14.48 4.31
N GLY A 112 -23.93 -14.63 4.68
CA GLY A 112 -24.67 -15.88 4.58
C GLY A 112 -24.45 -16.57 3.23
N SER A 113 -24.40 -17.90 3.27
CA SER A 113 -23.95 -18.78 2.19
C SER A 113 -24.51 -18.46 0.80
N LYS A 114 -25.72 -17.89 0.71
CA LYS A 114 -26.38 -17.54 -0.56
C LYS A 114 -25.77 -16.31 -1.23
N LYS A 115 -25.57 -15.21 -0.49
CA LYS A 115 -24.99 -13.96 -1.02
C LYS A 115 -23.50 -14.11 -1.33
N ALA A 116 -22.79 -14.91 -0.54
CA ALA A 116 -21.41 -15.29 -0.81
C ALA A 116 -21.28 -16.15 -2.08
N LYS A 117 -22.18 -17.11 -2.30
CA LYS A 117 -22.24 -17.90 -3.55
C LYS A 117 -22.52 -17.02 -4.77
N GLU A 118 -23.48 -16.10 -4.69
CA GLU A 118 -23.79 -15.17 -5.78
C GLU A 118 -22.62 -14.24 -6.13
N LEU A 119 -21.91 -13.73 -5.11
CA LEU A 119 -20.68 -12.94 -5.29
C LEU A 119 -19.56 -13.77 -5.94
N ASN A 120 -19.37 -15.01 -5.50
CA ASN A 120 -18.37 -15.91 -6.08
C ASN A 120 -18.68 -16.23 -7.54
N THR A 121 -19.93 -16.55 -7.89
CA THR A 121 -20.33 -16.82 -9.28
C THR A 121 -20.17 -15.57 -10.16
N LYS A 122 -20.48 -14.38 -9.64
CA LYS A 122 -20.24 -13.12 -10.36
C LYS A 122 -18.74 -12.88 -10.58
N HIS A 123 -17.92 -13.16 -9.57
CA HIS A 123 -16.46 -13.01 -9.64
C HIS A 123 -15.85 -14.04 -10.61
N GLU A 124 -16.28 -15.31 -10.57
CA GLU A 124 -15.88 -16.35 -11.52
C GLU A 124 -16.24 -16.00 -12.97
N ASN A 125 -17.42 -15.44 -13.21
CA ASN A 125 -17.83 -15.01 -14.54
C ASN A 125 -17.02 -13.80 -15.03
N GLN A 126 -16.79 -12.81 -14.15
CA GLN A 126 -15.88 -11.69 -14.46
C GLN A 126 -14.46 -12.19 -14.74
N MET A 127 -13.95 -13.15 -13.96
CA MET A 127 -12.63 -13.74 -14.19
C MET A 127 -12.55 -14.44 -15.54
N LYS A 128 -13.55 -15.24 -15.92
CA LYS A 128 -13.60 -15.90 -17.25
C LYS A 128 -13.63 -14.90 -18.41
N GLU A 129 -14.37 -13.80 -18.27
CA GLU A 129 -14.39 -12.72 -19.27
C GLU A 129 -13.05 -11.99 -19.36
N LEU A 130 -12.40 -11.77 -18.21
CA LEU A 130 -11.10 -11.09 -18.10
C LEU A 130 -9.93 -11.94 -18.61
N THR A 131 -9.95 -13.26 -18.40
CA THR A 131 -8.93 -14.19 -18.91
C THR A 131 -9.05 -14.44 -20.40
N ASN A 132 -10.26 -14.32 -20.96
CA ASN A 132 -10.51 -14.56 -22.38
C ASN A 132 -10.10 -13.37 -23.28
N THR A 133 -9.75 -12.21 -22.73
CA THR A 133 -9.65 -10.96 -23.50
C THR A 133 -8.26 -10.37 -23.72
N SER A 134 -7.15 -10.88 -23.16
CA SER A 134 -5.85 -10.20 -23.37
C SER A 134 -4.65 -11.11 -23.58
N ALA A 135 -4.05 -10.99 -24.77
CA ALA A 135 -2.70 -11.44 -25.09
C ALA A 135 -1.59 -10.60 -24.39
N ASN A 136 -1.95 -9.55 -23.63
CA ASN A 136 -1.03 -8.65 -22.92
C ASN A 136 -1.46 -8.39 -21.47
N PRO A 137 -0.52 -8.24 -20.51
CA PRO A 137 -0.87 -7.90 -19.12
C PRO A 137 -1.61 -6.58 -19.01
N ARG A 138 -2.67 -6.55 -18.20
CA ARG A 138 -3.38 -5.29 -17.90
C ARG A 138 -2.46 -4.33 -17.13
N ARG A 139 -2.57 -3.05 -17.45
CA ARG A 139 -1.94 -1.95 -16.71
C ARG A 139 -3.02 -1.07 -16.10
N PHE A 140 -2.82 -0.65 -14.86
CA PHE A 140 -3.81 0.16 -14.12
C PHE A 140 -3.43 1.63 -14.03
N TRP A 141 -2.22 1.99 -14.48
CA TRP A 141 -1.68 3.34 -14.36
C TRP A 141 -0.62 3.58 -15.41
N ASN A 142 -0.51 4.85 -15.81
CA ASN A 142 0.60 5.34 -16.60
C ASN A 142 1.86 5.44 -15.74
N THR A 143 1.69 6.08 -14.57
CA THR A 143 2.76 6.39 -13.62
C THR A 143 2.37 5.91 -12.24
N LEU A 144 3.26 5.16 -11.59
CA LEU A 144 3.17 4.72 -10.21
C LEU A 144 4.25 5.42 -9.36
N ILE A 145 3.82 6.35 -8.52
CA ILE A 145 4.65 7.06 -7.56
C ILE A 145 4.66 6.26 -6.25
N LEU A 146 5.79 5.63 -5.98
CA LEU A 146 6.06 4.79 -4.82
C LEU A 146 6.70 5.64 -3.73
N VAL A 147 5.92 6.00 -2.71
CA VAL A 147 6.39 6.85 -1.60
C VAL A 147 6.80 5.95 -0.46
N SER A 148 8.09 5.89 -0.16
CA SER A 148 8.66 5.09 0.92
C SER A 148 8.11 3.65 0.97
N PRO A 149 8.05 2.91 -0.16
CA PRO A 149 7.40 1.61 -0.20
C PRO A 149 8.07 0.62 0.76
N GLY A 150 7.26 -0.09 1.54
CA GLY A 150 7.73 -1.08 2.51
C GLY A 150 8.08 -2.41 1.83
N GLY A 151 8.91 -3.23 2.46
CA GLY A 151 9.14 -4.61 2.00
C GLY A 151 9.93 -4.75 0.70
N ILE A 152 10.64 -3.72 0.26
CA ILE A 152 11.32 -3.71 -1.05
C ILE A 152 12.66 -4.43 -1.02
N TRP A 153 13.51 -4.05 -0.09
CA TRP A 153 14.92 -4.45 -0.07
C TRP A 153 15.35 -4.77 1.35
N SER A 154 16.15 -5.81 1.49
CA SER A 154 16.87 -6.12 2.73
C SER A 154 18.36 -6.20 2.43
N LYS A 155 19.19 -5.60 3.30
CA LYS A 155 20.63 -5.87 3.27
C LYS A 155 20.83 -7.31 3.74
N ARG A 156 21.82 -8.01 3.16
CA ARG A 156 22.18 -9.36 3.64
C ARG A 156 22.69 -9.36 5.08
N THR A 157 23.13 -8.21 5.57
CA THR A 157 23.53 -7.98 6.96
C THR A 157 22.37 -7.38 7.74
N PRO A 158 22.09 -7.86 8.97
CA PRO A 158 21.05 -7.30 9.81
C PRO A 158 21.19 -5.79 9.98
N SER A 159 20.07 -5.07 9.96
CA SER A 159 20.08 -3.64 10.28
C SER A 159 20.24 -3.42 11.79
N ILE A 160 20.70 -2.24 12.21
CA ILE A 160 20.75 -1.89 13.65
C ILE A 160 19.36 -2.03 14.29
N ALA A 161 18.30 -1.68 13.56
CA ALA A 161 16.93 -1.86 14.02
C ALA A 161 16.57 -3.35 14.22
N GLU A 162 17.01 -4.22 13.32
CA GLU A 162 16.84 -5.67 13.44
C GLU A 162 17.59 -6.24 14.65
N GLU A 163 18.87 -5.89 14.81
CA GLU A 163 19.70 -6.37 15.91
C GLU A 163 19.23 -5.88 17.29
N SER A 164 18.71 -4.64 17.36
CA SER A 164 18.22 -4.04 18.60
C SER A 164 16.77 -4.44 18.94
N THR A 165 16.08 -5.20 18.08
CA THR A 165 14.69 -5.57 18.32
C THR A 165 14.60 -6.62 19.44
N PRO A 166 13.91 -6.34 20.56
CA PRO A 166 13.83 -7.28 21.68
C PRO A 166 13.12 -8.59 21.31
N THR A 167 13.61 -9.73 21.82
CA THR A 167 13.07 -11.07 21.52
C THR A 167 11.59 -11.23 21.90
N TRP A 168 11.13 -10.58 22.97
CA TRP A 168 9.71 -10.55 23.34
C TRP A 168 8.86 -9.87 22.27
N PHE A 169 9.36 -8.80 21.66
CA PHE A 169 8.66 -8.06 20.61
C PHE A 169 8.59 -8.90 19.33
N VAL A 170 9.69 -9.58 18.97
CA VAL A 170 9.74 -10.54 17.86
C VAL A 170 8.67 -11.63 18.03
N LYS A 171 8.55 -12.19 19.24
CA LYS A 171 7.56 -13.23 19.55
C LYS A 171 6.12 -12.72 19.39
N LEU A 172 5.81 -11.54 19.93
CA LEU A 172 4.48 -10.94 19.82
C LEU A 172 4.12 -10.62 18.36
N TRP A 173 5.06 -10.03 17.61
CA TRP A 173 4.89 -9.71 16.19
C TRP A 173 4.54 -10.96 15.37
N ASN A 174 5.29 -12.05 15.57
CA ASN A 174 5.06 -13.34 14.89
C ASN A 174 3.74 -14.02 15.31
N GLN A 175 3.16 -13.65 16.45
CA GLN A 175 1.86 -14.12 16.91
C GLN A 175 0.69 -13.24 16.44
N ASN A 176 0.93 -12.29 15.53
CA ASN A 176 -0.04 -11.28 15.10
C ASN A 176 -0.51 -10.33 16.22
N ILE A 177 0.32 -10.13 17.25
CA ILE A 177 0.08 -9.12 18.28
C ILE A 177 0.81 -7.85 17.85
N SER A 178 0.07 -6.94 17.19
CA SER A 178 0.58 -5.66 16.71
C SER A 178 0.49 -4.57 17.79
N PRO A 179 1.15 -3.41 17.61
CA PRO A 179 0.91 -2.24 18.46
C PRO A 179 -0.57 -1.85 18.54
N PHE A 180 -1.35 -2.05 17.46
CA PHE A 180 -2.79 -1.83 17.44
C PHE A 180 -3.55 -2.82 18.33
N SER A 181 -3.10 -4.07 18.41
CA SER A 181 -3.64 -5.04 19.38
C SER A 181 -3.46 -4.55 20.82
N VAL A 182 -2.33 -3.90 21.14
CA VAL A 182 -2.09 -3.31 22.47
C VAL A 182 -3.06 -2.15 22.74
N VAL A 183 -3.21 -1.23 21.78
CA VAL A 183 -4.18 -0.12 21.89
C VAL A 183 -5.60 -0.64 22.16
N ARG A 184 -6.02 -1.69 21.43
CA ARG A 184 -7.34 -2.33 21.59
C ARG A 184 -7.52 -2.98 22.96
N ASN A 185 -6.52 -3.71 23.41
CA ASN A 185 -6.61 -4.48 24.66
C ASN A 185 -6.51 -3.62 25.93
N LEU A 186 -5.94 -2.42 25.83
CA LEU A 186 -5.86 -1.47 26.95
C LEU A 186 -7.17 -0.67 27.17
N GLY A 187 -8.18 -0.85 26.33
CA GLY A 187 -9.47 -0.18 26.47
C GLY A 187 -9.34 1.35 26.51
N PRO A 188 -9.97 2.04 27.48
CA PRO A 188 -9.90 3.51 27.59
C PRO A 188 -8.46 4.05 27.72
N LEU A 189 -7.54 3.30 28.31
CA LEU A 189 -6.13 3.71 28.44
C LEU A 189 -5.40 3.74 27.09
N GLY A 190 -5.88 3.00 26.09
CA GLY A 190 -5.35 3.05 24.73
C GLY A 190 -5.42 4.45 24.11
N SER A 191 -6.41 5.26 24.50
CA SER A 191 -6.54 6.64 24.00
C SER A 191 -5.35 7.52 24.41
N TYR A 192 -4.79 7.33 25.61
CA TYR A 192 -3.61 8.07 26.06
C TYR A 192 -2.34 7.72 25.26
N LEU A 193 -2.15 6.44 24.92
CA LEU A 193 -1.03 6.02 24.07
C LEU A 193 -1.13 6.66 22.67
N VAL A 194 -2.34 6.60 22.08
CA VAL A 194 -2.57 7.20 20.77
C VAL A 194 -2.45 8.72 20.85
N SER A 195 -2.92 9.36 21.92
CA SER A 195 -2.78 10.79 22.16
C SER A 195 -1.32 11.25 22.07
N GLY A 196 -0.43 10.58 22.82
CA GLY A 196 1.01 10.89 22.79
C GLY A 196 1.65 10.67 21.41
N TRP A 197 1.18 9.69 20.63
CA TRP A 197 1.63 9.51 19.25
C TRP A 197 1.10 10.62 18.32
N THR A 198 -0.20 10.92 18.39
CA THR A 198 -0.86 11.92 17.53
C THR A 198 -0.37 13.34 17.80
N SER A 199 -0.08 13.70 19.06
CA SER A 199 0.42 15.04 19.40
C SER A 199 1.80 15.29 18.81
N ARG A 200 2.67 14.26 18.78
CA ARG A 200 3.98 14.32 18.11
C ARG A 200 3.85 14.31 16.59
N ARG A 201 2.97 13.44 16.05
CA ARG A 201 2.79 13.27 14.60
C ARG A 201 2.15 14.48 13.92
N PHE A 202 1.25 15.20 14.62
CA PHE A 202 0.54 16.38 14.11
C PHE A 202 0.97 17.65 14.83
N ALA A 203 2.27 17.74 15.17
CA ALA A 203 2.82 18.85 15.92
C ALA A 203 2.97 20.14 15.07
N ILE A 204 2.95 20.04 13.74
CA ILE A 204 3.18 21.18 12.84
C ILE A 204 1.97 22.14 12.88
N ASP A 205 2.09 23.22 13.65
CA ASP A 205 0.97 24.11 13.97
C ASP A 205 0.33 24.81 12.76
N HIS A 206 1.11 25.14 11.72
CA HIS A 206 0.58 25.79 10.53
C HIS A 206 -0.19 24.85 9.59
N LEU A 207 0.04 23.53 9.69
CA LEU A 207 -0.72 22.52 8.95
C LEU A 207 -1.90 22.00 9.77
N PHE A 208 -1.77 21.96 11.09
CA PHE A 208 -2.76 21.39 11.99
C PHE A 208 -3.15 22.40 13.06
N ASP A 209 -4.27 23.08 12.88
CA ASP A 209 -4.87 23.85 13.97
C ASP A 209 -5.40 22.93 15.10
N ASN A 210 -5.78 23.52 16.24
CA ASN A 210 -6.27 22.74 17.39
C ASN A 210 -7.50 21.87 17.08
N SER A 211 -8.39 22.33 16.21
CA SER A 211 -9.58 21.58 15.80
C SER A 211 -9.18 20.39 14.95
N LEU A 212 -8.30 20.60 13.96
CA LEU A 212 -7.79 19.57 13.08
C LEU A 212 -6.96 18.55 13.85
N LYS A 213 -6.07 18.97 14.77
CA LYS A 213 -5.33 18.03 15.66
C LYS A 213 -6.28 17.13 16.44
N LYS A 214 -7.39 17.67 16.96
CA LYS A 214 -8.41 16.90 17.68
C LYS A 214 -9.12 15.90 16.75
N LEU A 215 -9.50 16.32 15.55
CA LEU A 215 -10.11 15.45 14.54
C LEU A 215 -9.14 14.35 14.08
N MET A 216 -7.87 14.69 13.86
CA MET A 216 -6.80 13.74 13.54
C MET A 216 -6.64 12.71 14.65
N HIS A 217 -6.62 13.16 15.90
CA HIS A 217 -6.53 12.26 17.05
C HIS A 217 -7.73 11.30 17.11
N GLN A 218 -8.95 11.82 17.04
CA GLN A 218 -10.17 11.02 17.07
C GLN A 218 -10.18 10.00 15.93
N TYR A 219 -9.88 10.45 14.71
CA TYR A 219 -9.79 9.59 13.55
C TYR A 219 -8.77 8.46 13.72
N SER A 220 -7.53 8.79 14.14
CA SER A 220 -6.48 7.80 14.36
C SER A 220 -6.85 6.81 15.47
N TYR A 221 -7.35 7.30 16.60
CA TYR A 221 -7.76 6.44 17.71
C TYR A 221 -8.89 5.50 17.33
N THR A 222 -9.94 6.00 16.66
CA THR A 222 -11.06 5.16 16.21
C THR A 222 -10.59 4.04 15.27
N ILE A 223 -9.66 4.30 14.37
CA ILE A 223 -9.13 3.27 13.46
C ILE A 223 -8.24 2.27 14.17
N PHE A 224 -7.35 2.74 15.03
CA PHE A 224 -6.44 1.86 15.78
C PHE A 224 -7.20 0.99 16.78
N ASN A 225 -8.35 1.47 17.26
CA ASN A 225 -9.22 0.73 18.16
C ASN A 225 -10.24 -0.19 17.44
N ALA A 226 -10.46 -0.01 16.13
CA ALA A 226 -11.39 -0.83 15.36
C ALA A 226 -10.88 -2.27 15.18
N LYS A 227 -11.78 -3.23 14.91
CA LYS A 227 -11.45 -4.66 14.75
C LYS A 227 -10.25 -4.86 13.82
N GLY A 228 -9.20 -5.52 14.33
CA GLY A 228 -8.00 -5.83 13.55
C GLY A 228 -8.35 -6.66 12.30
N SER A 229 -7.77 -6.28 11.16
CA SER A 229 -8.04 -6.92 9.86
C SER A 229 -6.87 -6.69 8.90
N GLY A 230 -6.82 -5.55 8.21
CA GLY A 230 -5.81 -5.29 7.18
C GLY A 230 -4.39 -5.20 7.75
N GLU A 231 -4.26 -4.69 8.98
CA GLU A 231 -2.98 -4.55 9.71
C GLU A 231 -2.17 -5.84 9.83
N TYR A 232 -2.82 -7.01 9.80
CA TYR A 232 -2.12 -8.29 9.91
C TYR A 232 -1.31 -8.64 8.65
N MET A 233 -1.58 -8.01 7.51
CA MET A 233 -0.72 -8.10 6.31
C MET A 233 0.70 -7.62 6.59
N LEU A 234 0.88 -6.63 7.50
CA LEU A 234 2.20 -6.12 7.85
C LEU A 234 3.11 -7.22 8.40
N ASN A 235 2.55 -8.25 9.06
CA ASN A 235 3.34 -9.37 9.57
C ASN A 235 3.79 -10.33 8.47
N TYR A 236 3.13 -10.36 7.31
CA TYR A 236 3.56 -11.12 6.13
C TYR A 236 4.56 -10.34 5.29
N LEU A 237 4.41 -9.01 5.25
CA LEU A 237 5.31 -8.10 4.58
C LEU A 237 6.66 -8.00 5.32
N LEU A 238 6.61 -7.77 6.63
CA LEU A 238 7.75 -7.42 7.47
C LEU A 238 7.86 -8.40 8.66
N ALA A 239 9.08 -8.84 8.94
CA ALA A 239 9.45 -9.34 10.25
C ALA A 239 9.59 -8.17 11.23
N ALA A 240 9.72 -8.50 12.51
CA ALA A 240 9.96 -7.50 13.54
C ALA A 240 11.24 -6.71 13.24
N GLY A 241 11.23 -5.40 13.53
CA GLY A 241 12.31 -4.50 13.11
C GLY A 241 12.19 -4.00 11.67
N ALA A 242 11.03 -4.19 11.02
CA ALA A 242 10.74 -3.76 9.64
C ALA A 242 11.61 -4.42 8.56
N VAL A 243 12.11 -5.63 8.84
CA VAL A 243 12.90 -6.42 7.88
C VAL A 243 11.94 -7.10 6.89
N PRO A 244 12.08 -6.90 5.56
CA PRO A 244 11.23 -7.58 4.60
C PRO A 244 11.36 -9.11 4.69
N ARG A 245 10.24 -9.83 4.77
CA ARG A 245 10.27 -11.31 4.76
C ARG A 245 10.52 -11.86 3.38
N HIS A 246 9.86 -11.27 2.39
CA HIS A 246 9.92 -11.62 0.97
C HIS A 246 10.15 -10.33 0.18
N PRO A 247 11.42 -9.87 0.08
CA PRO A 247 11.74 -8.60 -0.55
C PRO A 247 11.19 -8.50 -1.97
N MET A 248 10.49 -7.41 -2.30
CA MET A 248 9.97 -7.19 -3.66
C MET A 248 11.09 -7.15 -4.70
N PHE A 249 12.28 -6.65 -4.33
CA PHE A 249 13.44 -6.58 -5.21
C PHE A 249 13.80 -7.92 -5.87
N ASP A 250 13.71 -9.01 -5.11
CA ASP A 250 14.04 -10.36 -5.57
C ASP A 250 13.04 -10.86 -6.62
N ARG A 251 11.83 -10.28 -6.62
CA ARG A 251 10.72 -10.63 -7.50
C ARG A 251 10.61 -9.71 -8.72
N LEU A 252 11.35 -8.60 -8.79
CA LEU A 252 11.25 -7.61 -9.87
C LEU A 252 11.49 -8.20 -11.26
N GLU A 253 12.29 -9.26 -11.40
CA GLU A 253 12.48 -9.97 -12.69
C GLU A 253 11.16 -10.44 -13.32
N LYS A 254 10.12 -10.65 -12.49
CA LYS A 254 8.78 -11.02 -12.95
C LYS A 254 8.03 -9.87 -13.64
N LEU A 255 8.56 -8.65 -13.62
CA LEU A 255 7.99 -7.44 -14.25
C LEU A 255 8.62 -7.11 -15.62
N LYS A 256 9.28 -8.05 -16.30
CA LYS A 256 9.92 -7.82 -17.62
C LYS A 256 9.00 -7.24 -18.69
N SER A 257 7.74 -7.69 -18.74
CA SER A 257 6.76 -7.17 -19.71
C SER A 257 6.00 -5.93 -19.22
N TYR A 258 6.31 -5.43 -18.01
CA TYR A 258 5.78 -4.15 -17.55
C TYR A 258 6.39 -3.00 -18.35
N SER A 259 5.58 -1.98 -18.60
CA SER A 259 5.95 -0.85 -19.47
C SER A 259 5.45 0.50 -18.95
N GLY A 260 4.99 0.56 -17.70
CA GLY A 260 4.59 1.81 -17.05
C GLY A 260 5.78 2.55 -16.44
N LYS A 261 5.56 3.81 -16.06
CA LYS A 261 6.54 4.62 -15.33
C LYS A 261 6.46 4.33 -13.83
N THR A 262 7.60 4.22 -13.16
CA THR A 262 7.68 4.16 -11.70
C THR A 262 8.56 5.27 -11.15
N VAL A 263 8.10 5.98 -10.13
CA VAL A 263 8.87 7.02 -9.45
C VAL A 263 9.03 6.60 -8.00
N TRP A 264 10.26 6.35 -7.56
CA TRP A 264 10.58 5.89 -6.22
C TRP A 264 10.97 7.09 -5.36
N MET A 265 10.14 7.47 -4.41
CA MET A 265 10.35 8.64 -3.57
C MET A 265 10.69 8.21 -2.14
N TYR A 266 11.79 8.71 -1.60
CA TYR A 266 12.23 8.42 -0.22
C TYR A 266 12.68 9.70 0.49
N GLY A 267 12.45 9.78 1.79
CA GLY A 267 13.09 10.79 2.64
C GLY A 267 14.53 10.41 2.97
N THR A 268 15.43 11.38 3.16
CA THR A 268 16.84 11.10 3.53
C THR A 268 16.98 10.51 4.94
N HIS A 269 15.99 10.69 5.80
CA HIS A 269 15.90 10.13 7.15
C HIS A 269 14.84 9.02 7.26
N ASP A 270 14.48 8.40 6.14
CA ASP A 270 13.52 7.29 6.14
C ASP A 270 14.11 6.06 6.86
N TRP A 271 13.35 5.53 7.81
CA TRP A 271 13.61 4.23 8.44
C TRP A 271 13.52 3.05 7.46
N MET A 272 12.95 3.24 6.27
CA MET A 272 13.08 2.32 5.13
C MET A 272 14.31 2.66 4.29
N ASP A 273 15.12 1.66 3.93
CA ASP A 273 16.35 1.85 3.17
C ASP A 273 16.07 2.26 1.70
N TYR A 274 16.33 3.53 1.37
CA TYR A 274 16.17 4.09 0.03
C TYR A 274 17.07 3.43 -1.03
N THR A 275 18.12 2.72 -0.62
CA THR A 275 18.93 1.88 -1.53
C THR A 275 18.07 0.87 -2.27
N GLY A 276 16.98 0.40 -1.63
CA GLY A 276 16.00 -0.46 -2.28
C GLY A 276 15.34 0.20 -3.48
N GLY A 277 14.98 1.48 -3.38
CA GLY A 277 14.43 2.25 -4.49
C GLY A 277 15.43 2.43 -5.64
N ILE A 278 16.67 2.81 -5.31
CA ILE A 278 17.76 2.97 -6.29
C ILE A 278 17.98 1.68 -7.09
N LYS A 279 18.23 0.57 -6.39
CA LYS A 279 18.47 -0.72 -7.04
C LYS A 279 17.26 -1.23 -7.81
N SER A 280 16.05 -1.01 -7.28
CA SER A 280 14.82 -1.41 -7.96
C SER A 280 14.62 -0.61 -9.24
N ALA A 281 14.92 0.69 -9.22
CA ALA A 281 14.81 1.54 -10.39
C ALA A 281 15.82 1.17 -11.47
N GLU A 282 17.08 0.98 -11.11
CA GLU A 282 18.13 0.49 -12.01
C GLU A 282 17.74 -0.84 -12.66
N LYS A 283 17.29 -1.81 -11.85
CA LYS A 283 16.87 -3.12 -12.33
C LYS A 283 15.67 -3.02 -13.27
N LEU A 284 14.64 -2.25 -12.92
CA LEU A 284 13.47 -2.07 -13.79
C LEU A 284 13.83 -1.41 -15.12
N ASN A 285 14.75 -0.45 -15.14
CA ASN A 285 15.24 0.16 -16.39
C ASN A 285 16.03 -0.83 -17.27
N GLN A 286 16.61 -1.88 -16.69
CA GLN A 286 17.32 -2.93 -17.45
C GLN A 286 16.37 -3.98 -18.01
N ILE A 287 15.32 -4.35 -17.27
CA ILE A 287 14.49 -5.53 -17.60
C ILE A 287 13.14 -5.20 -18.23
N SER A 288 12.63 -3.98 -18.05
CA SER A 288 11.29 -3.57 -18.43
C SER A 288 11.31 -2.56 -19.57
N HIS A 289 10.20 -2.41 -20.29
CA HIS A 289 10.05 -1.40 -21.33
C HIS A 289 9.58 -0.04 -20.79
N GLY A 290 9.46 0.09 -19.46
CA GLY A 290 9.03 1.30 -18.79
C GLY A 290 10.17 2.26 -18.52
N SER A 291 9.90 3.24 -17.65
CA SER A 291 10.94 4.12 -17.10
C SER A 291 10.84 4.15 -15.58
N SER A 292 11.98 4.18 -14.91
CA SER A 292 12.04 4.16 -13.46
C SER A 292 13.03 5.20 -12.95
N THR A 293 12.56 6.08 -12.07
CA THR A 293 13.36 7.18 -11.49
C THR A 293 13.31 7.16 -9.98
N VAL A 294 14.30 7.78 -9.33
CA VAL A 294 14.36 7.92 -7.88
C VAL A 294 14.43 9.39 -7.51
N GLU A 295 13.65 9.80 -6.52
CA GLU A 295 13.62 11.14 -5.95
C GLU A 295 13.91 11.02 -4.44
N LEU A 296 15.02 11.61 -3.99
CA LEU A 296 15.36 11.69 -2.57
C LEU A 296 14.98 13.07 -2.04
N VAL A 297 14.12 13.10 -1.02
CA VAL A 297 13.62 14.34 -0.41
C VAL A 297 14.46 14.65 0.83
N PRO A 298 15.25 15.75 0.82
CA PRO A 298 16.07 16.14 1.94
C PRO A 298 15.24 16.39 3.20
N ASP A 299 15.82 16.07 4.35
CA ASP A 299 15.27 16.34 5.69
C ASP A 299 13.89 15.72 5.98
N ALA A 300 13.41 14.82 5.10
CA ALA A 300 12.16 14.10 5.27
C ALA A 300 12.41 12.68 5.83
N GLY A 301 11.45 12.18 6.60
CA GLY A 301 11.39 10.80 7.05
C GLY A 301 10.44 9.97 6.17
N HIS A 302 9.80 8.97 6.77
CA HIS A 302 8.91 8.04 6.07
C HIS A 302 7.63 8.65 5.52
N HIS A 303 7.15 9.72 6.16
CA HIS A 303 5.90 10.36 5.83
C HIS A 303 6.23 11.65 5.11
N ILE A 304 6.85 11.53 3.92
CA ILE A 304 7.33 12.67 3.11
C ILE A 304 6.23 13.70 2.90
N TYR A 305 4.99 13.25 2.71
CA TYR A 305 3.80 14.10 2.57
C TYR A 305 3.40 14.90 3.83
N LEU A 306 4.01 14.62 4.98
CA LEU A 306 3.89 15.40 6.21
C LEU A 306 5.17 16.17 6.51
N ASP A 307 6.32 15.52 6.33
CA ASP A 307 7.63 16.06 6.71
C ASP A 307 8.12 17.14 5.72
N ALA A 308 7.78 17.00 4.43
CA ALA A 308 8.21 17.88 3.34
C ALA A 308 7.10 18.05 2.28
N PHE A 309 5.91 18.48 2.73
CA PHE A 309 4.69 18.49 1.89
C PHE A 309 4.82 19.36 0.62
N ASP A 310 5.52 20.50 0.67
CA ASP A 310 5.74 21.35 -0.51
C ASP A 310 6.50 20.60 -1.59
N LYS A 311 7.61 19.94 -1.20
CA LYS A 311 8.42 19.16 -2.14
C LYS A 311 7.67 17.93 -2.65
N PHE A 312 6.91 17.29 -1.77
CA PHE A 312 6.04 16.17 -2.16
C PHE A 312 5.03 16.58 -3.23
N ASN A 313 4.33 17.71 -3.01
CA ASN A 313 3.34 18.26 -3.93
C ASN A 313 3.98 18.63 -5.27
N GLU A 314 5.11 19.32 -5.26
CA GLU A 314 5.87 19.66 -6.48
C GLU A 314 6.20 18.41 -7.32
N LEU A 315 6.68 17.34 -6.68
CA LEU A 315 7.05 16.10 -7.36
C LEU A 315 5.83 15.37 -7.93
N VAL A 316 4.71 15.31 -7.20
CA VAL A 316 3.46 14.72 -7.70
C VAL A 316 2.90 15.55 -8.86
N GLY A 317 2.84 16.88 -8.73
CA GLY A 317 2.39 17.79 -9.77
C GLY A 317 3.25 17.72 -11.04
N LYS A 318 4.57 17.55 -10.91
CA LYS A 318 5.47 17.30 -12.05
C LYS A 318 5.07 16.06 -12.85
N GLU A 319 4.68 14.99 -12.17
CA GLU A 319 4.24 13.74 -12.80
C GLU A 319 2.86 13.87 -13.44
N MET A 320 1.92 14.59 -12.80
CA MET A 320 0.60 14.91 -13.36
C MET A 320 0.73 15.75 -14.64
N ASN A 321 1.50 16.84 -14.61
CA ASN A 321 1.81 17.67 -15.77
C ASN A 321 2.50 16.87 -16.89
N GLY A 322 3.39 15.93 -16.50
CA GLY A 322 4.04 15.02 -17.44
C GLY A 322 3.04 14.14 -18.17
N PHE A 323 2.05 13.62 -17.45
CA PHE A 323 0.98 12.79 -18.00
C PHE A 323 0.05 13.57 -18.93
N GLU A 324 -0.36 14.78 -18.55
CA GLU A 324 -1.19 15.67 -19.40
C GLU A 324 -0.52 15.95 -20.76
N LYS A 325 0.78 16.21 -20.77
CA LYS A 325 1.57 16.39 -22.01
C LYS A 325 1.64 15.15 -22.88
N VAL A 326 1.51 13.96 -22.30
CA VAL A 326 1.44 12.71 -23.06
C VAL A 326 0.05 12.54 -23.67
N LEU A 327 -1.00 12.95 -22.97
CA LEU A 327 -2.38 12.93 -23.48
C LEU A 327 -2.59 13.93 -24.61
N SER A 328 -2.06 15.16 -24.50
CA SER A 328 -2.24 16.21 -25.50
C SER A 328 -1.54 15.93 -26.85
N LYS A 329 -0.64 14.94 -26.90
CA LYS A 329 0.11 14.54 -28.10
C LYS A 329 -0.54 13.40 -28.88
N LYS A 330 -1.61 12.80 -28.35
CA LYS A 330 -2.37 11.70 -28.98
C LYS A 330 -3.61 12.24 -29.67
#